data_AF-A0A0C2A4B2-F1
#
_entry.id   AF-A0A0C2A4B2-F1
#
_cell.length_a   1.000
_cell.length_b   1.000
_cell.length_c   1.000
_cell.angle_alpha   90.00
_cell.angle_beta   90.00
_cell.angle_gamma   90.00
#
_symmetry.space_group_name_H-M   'P 1'
#
loop_
_entity.id
_entity.type
_entity.pdbx_description
1 polymer ?
#
loop_
_entity_poly.entity_id
_entity_poly.type
_entity_poly.pdbx_seq_one_letter_code
_entity_poly.pdbx_strand_id
1 'polypeptide(L)'
;MGYPLYCELTGPDAPWWDDEVCCSGAKCVEVGTAGCPDDLQKYSCRHAEIDTRGQVTCLFEVPSYCDDHSCPAGFQPQPQSMVICCYAEGCFDSTDIYCYGDAYWCDSGVSNLDGTVTCFDQE
;
A
#
# COMPACT_ATOMS: atom_id res chain seq x y z
N MET A 1 -10.97 1.55 -9.61
CA MET A 1 -10.29 0.25 -9.83
C MET A 1 -10.16 -0.41 -8.46
N GLY A 2 -10.27 -1.74 -8.34
CA GLY A 2 -10.15 -2.41 -7.04
C GLY A 2 -8.72 -2.86 -6.78
N TYR A 3 -8.18 -2.61 -5.59
CA TYR A 3 -6.95 -3.24 -5.12
C TYR A 3 -7.26 -4.70 -4.74
N PRO A 4 -6.29 -5.62 -4.82
CA PRO A 4 -6.49 -6.97 -4.34
C PRO A 4 -6.86 -6.91 -2.86
N LEU A 5 -7.98 -7.55 -2.48
CA LEU A 5 -8.41 -7.73 -1.07
C LEU A 5 -7.34 -8.40 -0.18
N TYR A 6 -6.26 -8.88 -0.79
CA TYR A 6 -5.22 -9.71 -0.21
C TYR A 6 -3.85 -9.01 -0.15
N CYS A 7 -3.75 -7.75 -0.62
CA CYS A 7 -2.51 -7.00 -0.59
C CYS A 7 -2.64 -5.76 0.29
N GLU A 8 -1.62 -5.49 1.10
CA GLU A 8 -1.46 -4.19 1.75
C GLU A 8 -0.92 -3.18 0.72
N LEU A 9 -1.48 -1.97 0.72
CA LEU A 9 -1.02 -0.90 -0.14
C LEU A 9 0.31 -0.36 0.37
N THR A 10 1.23 -0.07 -0.53
CA THR A 10 2.56 0.43 -0.17
C THR A 10 3.09 1.38 -1.23
N GLY A 11 4.16 2.08 -0.88
CA GLY A 11 4.88 2.97 -1.78
C GLY A 11 5.63 2.25 -2.91
N PRO A 12 6.24 3.02 -3.82
CA PRO A 12 6.93 2.50 -4.99
C PRO A 12 8.24 1.75 -4.67
N ASP A 13 8.71 1.78 -3.43
CA ASP A 13 9.93 1.11 -2.99
C ASP A 13 9.66 -0.27 -2.36
N ALA A 14 8.54 -0.91 -2.73
CA ALA A 14 8.15 -2.18 -2.12
C ALA A 14 9.14 -3.29 -2.48
N PRO A 15 9.56 -4.13 -1.52
CA PRO A 15 10.54 -5.19 -1.77
C PRO A 15 10.03 -6.16 -2.84
N TRP A 16 10.86 -6.35 -3.86
CA TRP A 16 10.59 -7.28 -4.95
C TRP A 16 10.66 -8.72 -4.44
N TRP A 17 9.65 -9.52 -4.82
CA TRP A 17 9.55 -10.94 -4.47
C TRP A 17 9.37 -11.81 -5.72
N ASP A 18 8.28 -11.58 -6.48
CA ASP A 18 7.91 -12.29 -7.72
C ASP A 18 7.83 -13.82 -7.58
N ASP A 19 6.96 -14.27 -6.67
CA ASP A 19 6.64 -15.69 -6.48
C ASP A 19 5.15 -15.88 -6.13
N GLU A 20 4.73 -17.13 -6.05
CA GLU A 20 3.39 -17.53 -5.70
C GLU A 20 3.23 -17.74 -4.19
N VAL A 21 2.09 -17.34 -3.67
CA VAL A 21 1.68 -17.52 -2.27
C VAL A 21 0.32 -18.24 -2.21
N CYS A 22 0.04 -18.85 -1.06
CA CYS A 22 -1.25 -19.45 -0.75
C CYS A 22 -2.00 -18.56 0.25
N CYS A 23 -3.15 -18.03 -0.14
CA CYS A 23 -3.91 -17.07 0.67
C CYS A 23 -5.32 -17.55 1.03
N SER A 24 -5.81 -17.11 2.19
CA SER A 24 -7.22 -17.16 2.59
C SER A 24 -7.59 -15.86 3.28
N GLY A 25 -8.39 -15.03 2.60
CA GLY A 25 -8.50 -13.63 3.02
C GLY A 25 -7.15 -12.92 2.88
N ALA A 26 -6.91 -11.91 3.71
CA ALA A 26 -5.64 -11.19 3.78
C ALA A 26 -4.48 -11.99 4.43
N LYS A 27 -4.65 -13.29 4.68
CA LYS A 27 -3.60 -14.13 5.28
C LYS A 27 -2.97 -14.99 4.20
N CYS A 28 -1.68 -14.79 3.95
CA CYS A 28 -0.91 -15.52 2.95
C CYS A 28 0.28 -16.25 3.57
N VAL A 29 0.68 -17.35 2.95
CA VAL A 29 1.89 -18.13 3.28
C VAL A 29 2.60 -18.54 1.99
N GLU A 30 3.90 -18.83 2.07
CA GLU A 30 4.65 -19.36 0.92
C GLU A 30 4.04 -20.67 0.40
N VAL A 31 4.15 -20.90 -0.92
CA VAL A 31 3.71 -22.16 -1.53
C VAL A 31 4.68 -23.27 -1.11
N GLY A 32 4.17 -24.24 -0.35
CA GLY A 32 4.94 -25.44 0.03
C GLY A 32 5.20 -26.38 -1.17
N THR A 33 6.06 -27.37 -0.98
CA THR A 33 6.41 -28.35 -2.03
C THR A 33 5.24 -29.22 -2.50
N ALA A 34 4.19 -29.35 -1.68
CA ALA A 34 2.95 -30.04 -2.03
C ALA A 34 1.90 -29.13 -2.70
N GLY A 35 2.23 -27.86 -2.94
CA GLY A 35 1.28 -26.84 -3.38
C GLY A 35 0.54 -26.17 -2.23
N CYS A 36 -0.58 -25.50 -2.56
CA CYS A 36 -1.42 -24.86 -1.56
C CYS A 36 -2.28 -25.89 -0.80
N PRO A 37 -2.42 -25.75 0.53
CA PRO A 37 -3.46 -26.43 1.31
C PRO A 37 -4.85 -26.26 0.70
N ASP A 38 -5.74 -27.23 0.89
CA ASP A 38 -7.09 -27.27 0.26
C ASP A 38 -7.96 -26.03 0.56
N ASP A 39 -7.70 -25.35 1.66
CA ASP A 39 -8.43 -24.15 2.10
C ASP A 39 -7.77 -22.82 1.66
N LEU A 40 -6.63 -22.89 0.96
CA LEU A 40 -5.89 -21.72 0.48
C LEU A 40 -5.91 -21.65 -1.05
N GLN A 41 -6.05 -20.45 -1.58
CA GLN A 41 -5.97 -20.19 -3.01
C GLN A 41 -4.59 -19.66 -3.40
N LYS A 42 -4.10 -20.09 -4.56
CA LYS A 42 -2.82 -19.66 -5.09
C LYS A 42 -2.94 -18.26 -5.72
N TYR A 43 -2.09 -17.34 -5.32
CA TYR A 43 -1.99 -15.98 -5.86
C TYR A 43 -0.54 -15.66 -6.20
N SER A 44 -0.32 -14.87 -7.25
CA SER A 44 1.02 -14.36 -7.58
C SER A 44 1.21 -13.00 -6.92
N CYS A 45 2.29 -12.84 -6.16
CA CYS A 45 2.66 -11.60 -5.51
C CYS A 45 3.99 -11.10 -6.07
N ARG A 46 3.93 -9.92 -6.72
CA ARG A 46 5.13 -9.26 -7.26
C ARG A 46 5.98 -8.65 -6.15
N HIS A 47 5.33 -8.07 -5.14
CA HIS A 47 5.98 -7.48 -3.98
C HIS A 47 5.46 -8.13 -2.73
N ALA A 48 6.35 -8.40 -1.77
CA ALA A 48 5.95 -8.99 -0.50
C ALA A 48 6.98 -8.67 0.58
N GLU A 49 6.47 -8.50 1.81
CA GLU A 49 7.28 -8.49 3.02
C GLU A 49 7.14 -9.82 3.74
N ILE A 50 8.27 -10.33 4.24
CA ILE A 50 8.31 -11.53 5.07
C ILE A 50 8.76 -11.14 6.47
N ASP A 51 7.89 -11.40 7.44
CA ASP A 51 8.24 -11.18 8.83
C ASP A 51 9.22 -12.24 9.36
N THR A 52 9.78 -12.01 10.54
CA THR A 52 10.72 -12.95 11.19
C THR A 52 10.12 -14.34 11.51
N ARG A 53 8.82 -14.53 11.35
CA ARG A 53 8.09 -15.79 11.56
C ARG A 53 7.75 -16.50 10.24
N GLY A 54 8.11 -15.93 9.09
CA GLY A 54 7.82 -16.46 7.76
C GLY A 54 6.40 -16.16 7.28
N GLN A 55 5.70 -15.21 7.90
CA GLN A 55 4.41 -14.75 7.38
C GLN A 55 4.66 -13.82 6.19
N VAL A 56 3.92 -14.03 5.11
CA VAL A 56 4.05 -13.26 3.87
C VAL A 56 2.90 -12.26 3.79
N THR A 57 3.24 -10.98 3.75
CA THR A 57 2.31 -9.90 3.40
C THR A 57 2.54 -9.56 1.93
N CYS A 58 1.56 -9.82 1.08
CA CYS A 58 1.62 -9.35 -0.29
C CYS A 58 1.39 -7.84 -0.33
N LEU A 59 2.18 -7.17 -1.16
CA LEU A 59 2.17 -5.73 -1.28
C LEU A 59 1.68 -5.32 -2.66
N PHE A 60 0.84 -4.29 -2.70
CA PHE A 60 0.38 -3.66 -3.93
C PHE A 60 0.90 -2.22 -3.96
N GLU A 61 1.86 -1.98 -4.86
CA GLU A 61 2.41 -0.65 -5.07
C GLU A 61 1.34 0.27 -5.65
N VAL A 62 1.22 1.44 -5.03
CA VAL A 62 0.43 2.55 -5.56
C VAL A 62 1.36 3.63 -6.09
N PRO A 63 0.96 4.37 -7.15
CA PRO A 63 1.77 5.45 -7.68
C PRO A 63 1.98 6.55 -6.63
N SER A 64 3.11 7.26 -6.72
CA SER A 64 3.34 8.46 -5.91
C SER A 64 2.35 9.55 -6.29
N TYR A 65 1.75 10.18 -5.29
CA TYR A 65 0.79 11.26 -5.52
C TYR A 65 1.43 12.43 -6.27
N CYS A 66 2.65 12.81 -5.90
CA CYS A 66 3.35 13.95 -6.51
C CYS A 66 3.89 13.69 -7.93
N ASP A 67 3.91 12.43 -8.39
CA ASP A 67 4.24 12.11 -9.78
C ASP A 67 3.05 12.39 -10.71
N ASP A 68 1.83 12.16 -10.23
CA ASP A 68 0.59 12.36 -10.99
C ASP A 68 -0.08 13.72 -10.71
N HIS A 69 0.25 14.36 -9.59
CA HIS A 69 -0.34 15.61 -9.12
C HIS A 69 0.71 16.65 -8.74
N SER A 70 0.38 17.94 -8.91
CA SER A 70 1.26 19.00 -8.45
C SER A 70 1.26 19.11 -6.92
N CYS A 71 2.40 18.80 -6.31
CA CYS A 71 2.62 19.00 -4.89
C CYS A 71 3.30 20.35 -4.61
N PRO A 72 2.90 21.05 -3.52
CA PRO A 72 3.65 22.20 -3.04
C PRO A 72 5.05 21.79 -2.60
N ALA A 73 6.04 22.59 -2.99
CA ALA A 73 7.38 22.53 -2.44
C ALA A 73 7.36 23.00 -0.97
N GLY A 74 8.02 22.27 -0.08
CA GLY A 74 8.19 22.75 1.29
C GLY A 74 8.69 21.69 2.26
N PHE A 75 9.56 22.13 3.18
CA PHE A 75 9.94 21.31 4.32
C PHE A 75 8.83 21.32 5.37
N GLN A 76 8.38 20.11 5.73
CA GLN A 76 7.52 19.91 6.89
C GLN A 76 8.36 19.31 8.02
N PRO A 77 8.25 19.81 9.26
CA PRO A 77 9.11 19.37 10.36
C PRO A 77 8.85 17.93 10.82
N GLN A 78 7.68 17.37 10.51
CA GLN A 78 7.29 16.00 10.83
C GLN A 78 6.45 15.42 9.68
N PRO A 79 7.02 15.27 8.48
CA PRO A 79 6.31 14.64 7.39
C PRO A 79 6.18 13.15 7.68
N GLN A 80 5.06 12.56 7.28
CA GLN A 80 4.84 11.13 7.41
C GLN A 80 4.63 10.54 6.02
N SER A 81 5.31 9.43 5.75
CA SER A 81 5.02 8.63 4.57
C SER A 81 3.81 7.75 4.85
N MET A 82 2.83 7.75 3.95
CA MET A 82 1.58 7.01 4.12
C MET A 82 0.90 6.76 2.78
N VAL A 83 0.03 5.75 2.76
CA VAL A 83 -0.95 5.60 1.68
C VAL A 83 -2.11 6.56 1.95
N ILE A 84 -2.50 7.30 0.92
CA ILE A 84 -3.67 8.16 0.95
C ILE A 84 -4.75 7.64 0.01
N CYS A 85 -6.00 7.85 0.38
CA CYS A 85 -7.16 7.59 -0.44
C CYS A 85 -7.81 8.91 -0.86
N CYS A 86 -7.83 9.17 -2.16
CA CYS A 86 -8.34 10.41 -2.73
C CYS A 86 -9.75 10.23 -3.28
N TYR A 87 -10.62 11.15 -2.89
CA TYR A 87 -11.99 11.31 -3.36
C TYR A 87 -12.16 12.73 -3.93
N ALA A 88 -13.35 13.03 -4.48
CA ALA A 88 -13.67 14.37 -4.99
C ALA A 88 -13.54 15.48 -3.93
N GLU A 89 -13.70 15.13 -2.66
CA GLU A 89 -13.65 16.06 -1.51
C GLU A 89 -12.26 16.24 -0.89
N GLY A 90 -11.27 15.44 -1.30
CA GLY A 90 -9.91 15.51 -0.79
C GLY A 90 -9.26 14.13 -0.64
N CYS A 91 -8.00 14.14 -0.20
CA CYS A 91 -7.24 12.94 0.12
C CYS A 91 -7.16 12.73 1.62
N PHE A 92 -7.30 11.49 2.08
CA PHE A 92 -7.32 11.11 3.48
C PHE A 92 -6.35 9.97 3.72
N ASP A 93 -5.78 9.87 4.92
CA ASP A 93 -4.96 8.73 5.32
C ASP A 93 -5.77 7.43 5.19
N SER A 94 -5.23 6.43 4.47
CA SER A 94 -5.88 5.15 4.26
C SER A 94 -5.40 4.03 5.19
N THR A 95 -4.52 4.33 6.15
CA THR A 95 -3.94 3.34 7.07
C THR A 95 -5.03 2.62 7.88
N ASP A 96 -6.12 3.31 8.21
CA ASP A 96 -7.22 2.77 9.02
C ASP A 96 -8.52 2.52 8.23
N ILE A 97 -8.54 2.82 6.93
CA ILE A 97 -9.76 2.75 6.11
C ILE A 97 -9.51 2.03 4.78
N TYR A 98 -10.45 1.16 4.40
CA TYR A 98 -10.50 0.62 3.05
C TYR A 98 -10.69 1.77 2.05
N CYS A 99 -9.72 1.95 1.15
CA CYS A 99 -9.77 3.01 0.16
C CYS A 99 -10.74 2.66 -0.97
N TYR A 100 -11.90 3.31 -1.07
CA TYR A 100 -12.83 3.10 -2.18
C TYR A 100 -12.60 4.07 -3.35
N GLY A 101 -11.72 5.04 -3.17
CA GLY A 101 -11.29 6.02 -4.18
C GLY A 101 -10.01 5.62 -4.90
N ASP A 102 -9.25 6.62 -5.34
CA ASP A 102 -7.94 6.41 -5.95
C ASP A 102 -6.85 6.44 -4.86
N ALA A 103 -6.08 5.36 -4.77
CA ALA A 103 -5.03 5.23 -3.77
C ALA A 103 -3.68 5.69 -4.33
N TYR A 104 -2.95 6.48 -3.53
CA TYR A 104 -1.61 6.98 -3.87
C TYR A 104 -0.66 6.87 -2.69
N TRP A 105 0.64 6.85 -2.98
CA TRP A 105 1.68 7.00 -1.99
C TRP A 105 2.01 8.47 -1.77
N CYS A 106 1.99 8.90 -0.51
CA CYS A 106 2.39 10.24 -0.10
C CYS A 106 3.69 10.13 0.69
N ASP A 107 4.82 10.53 0.10
CA ASP A 107 6.12 10.40 0.77
C ASP A 107 6.27 11.39 1.95
N SER A 108 5.76 12.60 1.75
CA SER A 108 5.78 13.67 2.75
C SER A 108 4.37 14.24 2.97
N GLY A 109 3.56 13.49 3.73
CA GLY A 109 2.19 13.89 4.08
C GLY A 109 2.10 14.68 5.39
N VAL A 110 1.16 15.64 5.42
CA VAL A 110 0.73 16.34 6.64
C VAL A 110 -0.79 16.28 6.75
N SER A 111 -1.26 15.77 7.89
CA SER A 111 -2.69 15.75 8.22
C SER A 111 -3.16 17.14 8.65
N ASN A 112 -4.16 17.65 7.96
CA ASN A 112 -4.81 18.92 8.20
C ASN A 112 -5.89 18.80 9.29
N LEU A 113 -6.35 19.93 9.82
CA LEU A 113 -7.38 19.97 10.87
C LEU A 113 -8.76 19.46 10.40
N ASP A 114 -9.00 19.46 9.09
CA ASP A 114 -10.22 18.92 8.47
C ASP A 114 -10.13 17.42 8.18
N GLY A 115 -9.02 16.77 8.52
CA GLY A 115 -8.77 15.35 8.32
C GLY A 115 -8.18 15.00 6.96
N THR A 116 -8.05 15.97 6.05
CA THR A 116 -7.38 15.74 4.76
C THR A 116 -5.86 15.65 4.94
N VAL A 117 -5.17 15.04 3.98
CA VAL A 117 -3.71 14.97 3.92
C VAL A 117 -3.23 15.82 2.76
N THR A 118 -2.27 16.71 3.04
CA THR A 118 -1.51 17.42 2.01
C THR A 118 -0.18 16.71 1.78
N CYS A 119 0.08 16.28 0.55
CA CYS A 119 1.40 15.78 0.15
C CYS A 119 2.29 16.94 -0.30
N PHE A 120 3.54 16.92 0.14
CA PHE A 120 4.56 17.87 -0.26
C PHE A 120 5.61 17.17 -1.12
N ASP A 121 6.15 17.92 -2.07
CA ASP A 121 7.29 17.46 -2.85
C ASP A 121 8.57 17.67 -2.02
N GLN A 122 9.36 16.61 -1.86
CA GLN A 122 10.66 16.69 -1.22
C GLN A 122 11.71 17.01 -2.29
N GLU A 123 11.74 18.27 -2.73
CA GLU A 123 12.81 18.81 -3.59
C GLU A 123 14.16 18.92 -2.85
#